data_AF-X1MSD1-F1
#
_entry.id   AF-X1MSD1-F1
#
_cell.length_a   1.000
_cell.length_b   1.000
_cell.length_c   1.000
_cell.angle_alpha   90.00
_cell.angle_beta   90.00
_cell.angle_gamma   90.00
#
_symmetry.space_group_name_H-M   'P 1'
#
loop_
_entity.id
_entity.type
_entity.pdbx_description
1 polymer ?
#
loop_
_entity_poly.entity_id
_entity_poly.type
_entity_poly.pdbx_seq_one_letter_code
_entity_poly.pdbx_strand_id
1 'polypeptide(L)' 'INNLFIYDLPSGWRLLYTLTTPNKIEIISVVLAWMNHKEYNKLFKFNK' A
#
# COMPACT_ATOMS: atom_id res chain seq x y z
N ILE A 1 1.47 -12.19 8.42
CA ILE A 1 1.95 -10.96 9.11
C ILE A 1 0.95 -10.71 10.24
N ASN A 2 1.34 -10.84 11.50
CA ASN A 2 0.41 -10.85 12.65
C ASN A 2 0.29 -9.50 13.38
N ASN A 3 1.04 -8.49 12.94
CA ASN A 3 1.23 -7.18 13.58
C ASN A 3 1.20 -6.02 12.56
N LEU A 4 0.31 -6.12 11.57
CA LEU A 4 0.07 -5.05 10.59
C LEU A 4 -0.89 -4.01 11.17
N PHE A 5 -0.44 -2.77 11.22
CA PHE A 5 -1.24 -1.62 11.61
C PHE A 5 -1.63 -0.83 10.37
N ILE A 6 -2.85 -0.30 10.38
CA ILE A 6 -3.42 0.51 9.30
C ILE A 6 -3.91 1.83 9.91
N TYR A 7 -3.47 2.95 9.36
CA TYR A 7 -3.89 4.28 9.77
C TYR A 7 -4.37 5.08 8.56
N ASP A 8 -5.60 5.60 8.65
CA ASP A 8 -6.17 6.45 7.61
C ASP A 8 -5.71 7.89 7.80
N LEU A 9 -5.05 8.43 6.78
CA LEU A 9 -4.56 9.79 6.73
C LEU A 9 -5.55 10.69 5.96
N PRO A 10 -5.51 12.01 6.17
CA PRO A 10 -6.34 12.96 5.41
C PRO A 10 -6.17 12.79 3.90
N SER A 11 -7.20 13.17 3.13
CA SER A 11 -7.18 13.13 1.66
C SER A 11 -7.05 11.73 1.04
N GLY A 12 -7.51 10.69 1.72
CA GLY A 12 -7.59 9.33 1.16
C GLY A 12 -6.27 8.55 1.19
N TRP A 13 -5.29 9.03 1.96
CA TRP A 13 -4.02 8.33 2.16
C TRP A 13 -4.16 7.26 3.24
N ARG A 14 -3.38 6.18 3.13
CA ARG A 14 -3.35 5.12 4.14
C ARG A 14 -1.92 4.72 4.44
N LEU A 15 -1.55 4.78 5.71
CA LEU A 15 -0.27 4.29 6.21
C LEU A 15 -0.45 2.84 6.67
N LEU A 16 0.40 1.94 6.16
CA LEU A 16 0.50 0.57 6.63
C LEU A 16 1.90 0.34 7.20
N TYR A 17 2.00 -0.19 8.41
CA TYR A 17 3.29 -0.45 9.05
C TYR A 17 3.26 -1.69 9.92
N THR A 18 4.43 -2.28 10.16
CA THR A 18 4.62 -3.41 11.08
C THR A 18 5.71 -3.06 12.09
N LEU A 19 5.49 -3.37 13.36
CA LEU A 19 6.51 -3.20 14.40
C LEU A 19 7.43 -4.42 14.43
N THR A 20 8.61 -4.32 13.83
CA THR A 20 9.69 -5.31 13.96
C THR A 20 10.45 -5.07 15.29
N THR A 21 10.82 -6.15 15.96
CA THR A 21 11.48 -6.22 17.29
C THR A 21 12.78 -5.37 17.41
N PRO A 22 13.27 -5.13 18.64
CA PRO A 22 13.39 -3.81 19.28
C PRO A 22 14.36 -2.79 18.66
N ASN A 23 15.22 -3.16 17.71
CA ASN A 23 16.31 -2.29 17.26
C ASN A 23 16.24 -1.86 15.79
N LYS A 24 15.16 -2.20 15.06
CA LYS A 24 14.95 -1.66 13.71
C LYS A 24 13.48 -1.39 13.45
N ILE A 25 13.19 -0.14 13.10
CA ILE A 25 11.93 0.27 12.50
C ILE A 25 12.09 0.08 10.98
N GLU A 26 11.41 -0.91 10.41
CA GLU A 26 11.31 -1.06 8.95
C GLU A 26 9.97 -0.49 8.46
N ILE A 27 10.03 0.61 7.71
CA ILE A 27 8.86 1.27 7.11
C ILE A 27 8.79 0.88 5.64
N ILE A 28 7.71 0.21 5.23
CA ILE A 28 7.43 -0.09 3.82
C ILE A 28 6.42 0.95 3.32
N SER A 29 6.86 1.90 2.50
CA SER A 29 5.97 2.85 1.83
C SER A 29 5.55 2.27 0.48
N VAL A 30 4.24 2.06 0.28
CA VAL A 30 3.67 1.62 -0.99
C VAL A 30 2.76 2.72 -1.52
N VAL A 31 3.11 3.28 -2.68
CA VAL A 31 2.25 4.23 -3.39
C VAL A 31 1.39 3.42 -4.37
N LEU A 32 0.12 3.24 -4.03
CA LEU A 32 -0.86 2.66 -4.94
C LEU A 32 -1.43 3.77 -5.81
N ALA A 33 -1.17 3.69 -7.12
CA ALA A 33 -1.84 4.56 -8.08
C ALA A 33 -3.33 4.17 -8.13
N TRP A 34 -4.21 5.08 -7.75
CA TRP A 34 -5.65 4.89 -7.92
C TRP A 34 -6.00 5.12 -9.39
N MET A 35 -6.49 4.09 -10.06
CA MET A 35 -6.88 4.16 -11.46
C MET A 35 -8.11 3.30 -11.73
N ASN A 36 -8.82 3.62 -12.79
CA ASN A 36 -10.00 2.85 -13.18
C ASN A 36 -9.59 1.48 -13.77
N HIS A 37 -10.55 0.55 -13.88
CA HIS A 37 -10.30 -0.81 -14.36
C HIS A 37 -9.69 -0.85 -15.78
N LYS A 38 -10.02 0.13 -16.64
CA LYS A 38 -9.48 0.21 -18.00
C LYS A 38 -7.99 0.56 -17.98
N GLU A 39 -7.62 1.55 -17.17
CA GLU A 39 -6.22 1.98 -16.98
C GLU A 39 -5.39 0.88 -16.33
N TYR A 40 -5.96 0.19 -15.33
CA TYR A 40 -5.33 -0.96 -14.70
C TYR A 40 -4.98 -2.05 -15.72
N ASN A 41 -5.96 -2.48 -16.51
CA ASN A 41 -5.76 -3.52 -17.52
C ASN A 41 -4.70 -3.12 -18.56
N LYS A 42 -4.69 -1.84 -18.97
CA LYS A 42 -3.70 -1.32 -19.92
C LYS A 42 -2.30 -1.32 -19.33
N LEU A 43 -2.13 -0.85 -18.08
CA LEU A 43 -0.84 -0.76 -17.41
C LEU A 43 -0.20 -2.15 -17.24
N PHE A 44 -0.99 -3.11 -16.76
CA PHE A 44 -0.51 -4.46 -16.48
C PHE A 44 -0.65 -5.42 -17.67
N LYS A 45 -1.10 -4.92 -18.83
CA LYS A 45 -1.30 -5.71 -20.07
C LYS A 45 -2.17 -6.95 -19.85
N PHE A 46 -3.14 -6.84 -18.96
CA PHE A 46 -4.21 -7.83 -18.85
C PHE A 46 -5.13 -7.63 -20.04
N ASN A 47 -4.77 -8.27 -21.14
CA ASN A 47 -5.63 -8.37 -22.32
C ASN A 47 -6.84 -9.22 -21.91
N LYS A 48 -8.03 -8.63 -22.09
CA LYS A 48 -9.29 -9.37 -21.99
C LYS A 48 -9.64 -9.92 -23.35
#